data_AF-A0A5J5LC48-F1
#
_entry.id   AF-A0A5J5LC48-F1
#
_cell.length_a   1.000
_cell.length_b   1.000
_cell.length_c   1.000
_cell.angle_alpha   90.00
_cell.angle_beta   90.00
_cell.angle_gamma   90.00
#
_symmetry.space_group_name_H-M   'P 1'
#
loop_
_entity.id
_entity.type
_entity.pdbx_description
1 polymer ?
#
loop_
_entity_poly.entity_id
_entity_poly.type
_entity_poly.pdbx_seq_one_letter_code
_entity_poly.pdbx_strand_id
1 'polypeptide(L)'
;MRRRALLASVPGVLAGLAGCSVGTLGSDESDEVTPVPRPDQSPSAATDSGTETPTATGDPPKPAEPTTVIELETGPRTYALSTPGFHTDDRARVALWFDQTATADHPATLRGWLQNGNEFENTFRIGGIPGIGQPYSRQPDGYDHEARLHLAPTDNNELAEEVPSLGRTDEGYWRVDDVGPWMPETHRLNPSEWVQLEYALVGEPGLSGRPTGTYEFRGGDRSLSVTVWDTQSPGPETESRFASRSLPAFPGDGSVQWFHDATKTTPAFVRPTTERAELDTQLGFEMVNNSHKRLQCGHWDLYKLVDSEWFHIAPTGHTADCRLLVPGGREQWGLRAFNGQAVGCGTGDCHCDGLTQGYLGGGEYAVVAGYGHATKESAALVELVGDSVPVTPTDDVSTARDGGTVTVTTGRYGDDERTADATFTLTRADSADERVIAEQVMASGRFATYDGGLRNALPFLSADVRHVVVETDEEAVDGVLGYDSNSRRFRFRGQAYQVSRGQTSD
;
A
#
# COMPACT_ATOMS: atom_id res chain seq x y z
N MET A 1 -53.82 -27.48 -16.65
CA MET A 1 -52.49 -28.15 -16.65
C MET A 1 -51.71 -27.54 -15.49
N ARG A 2 -51.64 -28.21 -14.31
CA ARG A 2 -50.46 -28.91 -13.75
C ARG A 2 -49.18 -28.04 -13.75
N ARG A 3 -48.42 -27.77 -12.68
CA ARG A 3 -48.37 -28.06 -11.22
C ARG A 3 -47.38 -27.05 -10.55
N ARG A 4 -47.51 -26.87 -9.23
CA ARG A 4 -46.62 -26.31 -8.15
C ARG A 4 -45.08 -26.48 -8.38
N ALA A 5 -44.13 -25.72 -7.82
CA ALA A 5 -43.78 -25.41 -6.40
C ALA A 5 -42.60 -24.36 -6.38
N LEU A 6 -42.48 -23.36 -5.49
CA LEU A 6 -42.03 -23.31 -4.07
C LEU A 6 -40.52 -23.59 -3.80
N LEU A 7 -39.84 -22.52 -3.32
CA LEU A 7 -38.75 -22.38 -2.32
C LEU A 7 -37.69 -23.48 -2.08
N ALA A 8 -36.40 -23.08 -2.08
CA ALA A 8 -35.40 -23.44 -1.05
C ALA A 8 -34.14 -22.56 -1.17
N SER A 9 -33.43 -22.43 -0.06
CA SER A 9 -32.53 -21.35 0.37
C SER A 9 -31.13 -21.86 0.79
N VAL A 10 -30.19 -20.91 0.93
CA VAL A 10 -28.93 -20.88 1.75
C VAL A 10 -27.66 -21.62 1.19
N PRO A 11 -26.43 -21.38 1.73
CA PRO A 11 -25.41 -20.41 1.28
C PRO A 11 -24.06 -21.07 0.86
N GLY A 12 -23.13 -20.29 0.30
CA GLY A 12 -21.76 -20.75 0.03
C GLY A 12 -20.75 -19.59 -0.02
N VAL A 13 -20.00 -19.44 1.06
CA VAL A 13 -18.89 -18.50 1.30
C VAL A 13 -17.57 -19.08 0.74
N LEU A 14 -16.57 -18.21 0.58
CA LEU A 14 -15.12 -18.43 0.38
C LEU A 14 -14.66 -18.55 -1.08
N ALA A 15 -13.55 -17.96 -1.53
CA ALA A 15 -12.58 -17.03 -0.98
C ALA A 15 -11.69 -16.60 -2.16
N GLY A 16 -11.42 -15.30 -2.32
CA GLY A 16 -10.41 -14.80 -3.25
C GLY A 16 -9.02 -14.97 -2.64
N LEU A 17 -8.41 -16.14 -2.81
CA LEU A 17 -7.02 -16.41 -2.47
C LEU A 17 -6.15 -16.16 -3.71
N ALA A 18 -5.48 -15.02 -3.77
CA ALA A 18 -4.25 -14.89 -4.56
C ALA A 18 -3.07 -15.09 -3.60
N GLY A 19 -2.67 -16.35 -3.44
CA GLY A 19 -1.53 -16.73 -2.64
C GLY A 19 -0.22 -16.36 -3.31
N CYS A 20 0.65 -15.65 -2.58
CA CYS A 20 2.08 -15.65 -2.83
C CYS A 20 2.74 -16.54 -1.76
N SER A 21 3.33 -17.63 -2.23
CA SER A 21 4.11 -18.59 -1.45
C SER A 21 5.35 -17.93 -0.83
N VAL A 22 5.45 -18.00 0.50
CA VAL A 22 6.67 -17.68 1.24
C VAL A 22 7.40 -18.99 1.54
N GLY A 23 8.59 -19.16 0.98
CA GLY A 23 9.53 -20.21 1.34
C GLY A 23 10.24 -19.82 2.64
N THR A 24 10.09 -20.68 3.65
CA THR A 24 10.79 -20.65 4.94
C THR A 24 12.30 -20.82 4.78
N LEU A 25 13.09 -19.89 5.32
CA LEU A 25 14.48 -20.12 5.71
C LEU A 25 14.53 -20.25 7.23
N GLY A 26 14.79 -21.48 7.69
CA GLY A 26 15.10 -21.76 9.09
C GLY A 26 16.52 -21.36 9.42
N SER A 27 16.69 -20.71 10.56
CA SER A 27 17.92 -20.63 11.33
C SER A 27 18.24 -22.00 11.93
N ASP A 28 19.48 -22.48 11.81
CA ASP A 28 20.37 -22.63 12.96
C ASP A 28 21.74 -23.25 12.62
N GLU A 29 22.70 -22.77 13.42
CA GLU A 29 23.93 -23.39 13.91
C GLU A 29 25.20 -23.52 13.04
N SER A 30 26.26 -23.04 13.71
CA SER A 30 27.67 -22.99 13.37
C SER A 30 28.29 -24.36 13.09
N ASP A 31 29.25 -24.42 12.16
CA ASP A 31 30.48 -25.16 12.40
C ASP A 31 31.65 -24.66 11.55
N GLU A 32 32.81 -24.68 12.20
CA GLU A 32 34.11 -24.15 11.88
C GLU A 32 34.90 -25.13 10.99
N VAL A 33 35.30 -24.76 9.75
CA VAL A 33 36.36 -25.49 9.01
C VAL A 33 37.24 -24.56 8.14
N THR A 34 38.54 -24.64 8.44
CA THR A 34 39.74 -24.03 7.85
C THR A 34 39.97 -24.29 6.34
N PRO A 35 40.60 -23.38 5.56
CA PRO A 35 40.81 -23.54 4.12
C PRO A 35 42.11 -24.30 3.77
N VAL A 36 42.07 -25.13 2.72
CA VAL A 36 43.24 -25.84 2.13
C VAL A 36 43.15 -25.80 0.57
N PRO A 37 44.28 -25.74 -0.18
CA PRO A 37 44.42 -24.89 -1.37
C PRO A 37 44.25 -25.57 -2.74
N ARG A 38 44.15 -24.70 -3.77
CA ARG A 38 44.20 -24.97 -5.23
C ARG A 38 45.28 -25.97 -5.66
N PRO A 39 45.01 -26.70 -6.75
CA PRO A 39 46.02 -27.06 -7.74
C PRO A 39 45.80 -26.31 -9.08
N ASP A 40 46.87 -25.66 -9.55
CA ASP A 40 47.09 -25.26 -10.94
C ASP A 40 47.29 -26.48 -11.84
N GLN A 41 46.58 -26.55 -12.98
CA GLN A 41 47.11 -27.15 -14.22
C GLN A 41 46.51 -26.44 -15.45
N SER A 42 47.38 -25.80 -16.24
CA SER A 42 47.19 -25.44 -17.66
C SER A 42 47.64 -26.61 -18.56
N PRO A 43 47.65 -26.46 -19.91
CA PRO A 43 46.54 -26.39 -20.86
C PRO A 43 46.58 -27.58 -21.84
N SER A 44 45.48 -27.94 -22.49
CA SER A 44 45.54 -28.79 -23.69
C SER A 44 44.58 -28.31 -24.76
N ALA A 45 45.12 -28.18 -25.97
CA ALA A 45 44.53 -27.54 -27.13
C ALA A 45 43.76 -28.52 -28.05
N ALA A 46 42.81 -27.94 -28.78
CA ALA A 46 42.26 -28.32 -30.10
C ALA A 46 41.53 -29.68 -30.18
N THR A 47 40.40 -29.88 -30.87
CA THR A 47 39.67 -29.19 -31.96
C THR A 47 38.33 -29.94 -32.05
N ASP A 48 37.19 -29.30 -32.30
CA ASP A 48 36.29 -29.67 -33.42
C ASP A 48 35.08 -28.74 -33.50
N SER A 49 34.64 -28.49 -34.72
CA SER A 49 33.55 -27.60 -35.09
C SER A 49 32.18 -28.24 -34.86
N GLY A 50 31.32 -27.51 -34.16
CA GLY A 50 29.89 -27.76 -34.08
C GLY A 50 29.22 -26.54 -33.47
N THR A 51 28.58 -25.71 -34.30
CA THR A 51 27.70 -24.64 -33.84
C THR A 51 26.43 -25.27 -33.27
N GLU A 52 26.49 -25.65 -32.00
CA GLU A 52 25.32 -25.84 -31.15
C GLU A 52 25.38 -24.74 -30.11
N THR A 53 24.45 -23.77 -30.17
CA THR A 53 24.22 -22.84 -29.06
C THR A 53 23.81 -23.69 -27.87
N PRO A 54 24.60 -23.74 -26.77
CA PRO A 54 24.28 -24.63 -25.66
C PRO A 54 23.13 -24.03 -24.87
N THR A 55 21.91 -24.45 -25.21
CA THR A 55 20.73 -24.23 -24.38
C THR A 55 20.94 -24.91 -23.02
N ALA A 56 20.97 -24.11 -21.96
CA ALA A 56 21.18 -24.62 -20.61
C ALA A 56 19.87 -25.15 -20.00
N THR A 57 19.94 -26.32 -19.38
CA THR A 57 18.85 -26.93 -18.61
C THR A 57 19.17 -26.84 -17.11
N GLY A 58 18.19 -26.46 -16.29
CA GLY A 58 18.35 -26.31 -14.83
C GLY A 58 17.96 -24.93 -14.31
N ASP A 59 18.26 -24.64 -13.04
CA ASP A 59 18.03 -23.32 -12.46
C ASP A 59 19.00 -22.29 -13.08
N PRO A 60 18.49 -21.26 -13.75
CA PRO A 60 19.32 -20.27 -14.43
C PRO A 60 20.16 -19.45 -13.44
N PRO A 61 21.37 -19.03 -13.83
CA PRO A 61 22.23 -18.23 -12.96
C PRO A 61 21.54 -16.90 -12.64
N LYS A 62 21.58 -16.52 -11.37
CA LYS A 62 21.03 -15.27 -10.85
C LYS A 62 21.91 -14.77 -9.71
N PRO A 63 22.18 -13.46 -9.61
CA PRO A 63 22.85 -12.91 -8.43
C PRO A 63 22.00 -13.16 -7.17
N ALA A 64 22.66 -13.37 -6.03
CA ALA A 64 21.98 -13.55 -4.75
C ALA A 64 21.07 -12.33 -4.42
N GLU A 65 21.54 -11.13 -4.75
CA GLU A 65 20.81 -9.87 -4.64
C GLU A 65 20.78 -9.17 -6.00
N PRO A 66 19.68 -9.29 -6.77
CA PRO A 66 19.56 -8.61 -8.05
C PRO A 66 19.46 -7.10 -7.88
N THR A 67 20.26 -6.36 -8.64
CA THR A 67 20.22 -4.90 -8.67
C THR A 67 18.94 -4.41 -9.33
N THR A 68 18.08 -3.74 -8.57
CA THR A 68 16.82 -3.16 -9.09
C THR A 68 16.85 -1.64 -9.16
N VAL A 69 17.92 -0.98 -8.73
CA VAL A 69 18.05 0.48 -8.75
C VAL A 69 19.46 0.86 -9.20
N ILE A 70 19.57 1.83 -10.12
CA ILE A 70 20.84 2.40 -10.57
C ILE A 70 20.73 3.93 -10.67
N GLU A 71 21.83 4.61 -10.38
CA GLU A 71 22.02 6.03 -10.70
C GLU A 71 22.84 6.14 -11.97
N LEU A 72 22.42 6.96 -12.93
CA LEU A 72 23.13 7.13 -14.18
C LEU A 72 24.36 8.04 -14.00
N GLU A 73 25.45 7.72 -14.69
CA GLU A 73 26.61 8.61 -14.78
C GLU A 73 26.45 9.64 -15.91
N THR A 74 25.53 9.39 -16.84
CA THR A 74 25.23 10.27 -17.98
C THR A 74 24.42 11.50 -17.63
N GLY A 75 23.76 11.53 -16.47
CA GLY A 75 22.92 12.63 -16.01
C GLY A 75 22.27 12.32 -14.65
N PRO A 76 21.60 13.30 -14.02
CA PRO A 76 21.05 13.16 -12.67
C PRO A 76 19.74 12.35 -12.68
N ARG A 77 19.79 11.10 -13.10
CA ARG A 77 18.62 10.22 -13.17
C ARG A 77 18.89 8.92 -12.43
N THR A 78 17.91 8.52 -11.63
CA THR A 78 17.89 7.21 -10.99
C THR A 78 16.79 6.38 -11.63
N TYR A 79 17.10 5.15 -11.99
CA TYR A 79 16.15 4.18 -12.54
C TYR A 79 15.88 3.10 -11.51
N ALA A 80 14.61 2.74 -11.32
CA ALA A 80 14.23 1.57 -10.54
C ALA A 80 13.30 0.63 -11.31
N LEU A 81 13.63 -0.65 -11.27
CA LEU A 81 12.83 -1.73 -11.82
C LEU A 81 11.76 -2.16 -10.80
N SER A 82 10.51 -2.26 -11.23
CA SER A 82 9.38 -2.62 -10.35
C SER A 82 9.51 -4.00 -9.72
N THR A 83 10.13 -4.95 -10.42
CA THR A 83 10.39 -6.29 -9.90
C THR A 83 11.61 -6.92 -10.60
N PRO A 84 12.46 -7.68 -9.88
CA PRO A 84 13.54 -8.43 -10.51
C PRO A 84 13.07 -9.73 -11.19
N GLY A 85 11.77 -10.04 -11.13
CA GLY A 85 11.20 -11.19 -11.83
C GLY A 85 9.69 -11.34 -11.65
N PHE A 86 9.08 -12.10 -12.55
CA PHE A 86 7.64 -12.36 -12.56
C PHE A 86 7.33 -13.67 -13.30
N HIS A 87 6.06 -14.07 -13.22
CA HIS A 87 5.53 -15.24 -13.92
C HIS A 87 4.36 -14.83 -14.80
N THR A 88 4.27 -15.43 -15.97
CA THR A 88 3.10 -15.32 -16.86
C THR A 88 2.10 -16.44 -16.56
N ASP A 89 0.87 -16.31 -17.07
CA ASP A 89 -0.20 -17.29 -16.80
C ASP A 89 0.08 -18.66 -17.47
N ASP A 90 0.85 -18.69 -18.54
CA ASP A 90 1.37 -19.91 -19.18
C ASP A 90 2.69 -20.41 -18.55
N ARG A 91 2.99 -19.94 -17.32
CA ARG A 91 4.12 -20.34 -16.48
C ARG A 91 5.51 -20.05 -17.06
N ALA A 92 5.64 -19.09 -17.96
CA ALA A 92 6.94 -18.51 -18.26
C ALA A 92 7.46 -17.80 -17.01
N ARG A 93 8.72 -18.02 -16.67
CA ARG A 93 9.40 -17.35 -15.56
C ARG A 93 10.38 -16.36 -16.17
N VAL A 94 10.29 -15.10 -15.78
CA VAL A 94 11.19 -14.04 -16.23
C VAL A 94 11.93 -13.52 -15.02
N ALA A 95 13.25 -13.34 -15.15
CA ALA A 95 14.03 -12.55 -14.22
C ALA A 95 14.83 -11.51 -15.00
N LEU A 96 14.88 -10.28 -14.47
CA LEU A 96 15.60 -9.15 -15.05
C LEU A 96 16.21 -8.32 -13.92
N TRP A 97 17.42 -7.80 -14.11
CA TRP A 97 18.08 -6.89 -13.17
C TRP A 97 19.07 -6.00 -13.91
N PHE A 98 19.42 -4.87 -13.31
CA PHE A 98 20.48 -4.02 -13.85
C PHE A 98 21.84 -4.69 -13.71
N ASP A 99 22.59 -4.77 -14.80
CA ASP A 99 23.96 -5.29 -14.81
C ASP A 99 24.97 -4.14 -14.76
N GLN A 100 24.74 -3.08 -15.55
CA GLN A 100 25.58 -1.88 -15.58
C GLN A 100 24.73 -0.61 -15.64
N THR A 101 25.26 0.48 -15.07
CA THR A 101 24.68 1.81 -15.23
C THR A 101 25.06 2.44 -16.56
N ALA A 102 24.34 3.50 -16.98
CA ALA A 102 24.67 4.23 -18.19
C ALA A 102 25.88 5.14 -17.97
N THR A 103 26.85 5.05 -18.88
CA THR A 103 28.06 5.87 -18.92
C THR A 103 28.16 6.59 -20.26
N ALA A 104 29.26 7.32 -20.48
CA ALA A 104 29.53 7.94 -21.77
C ALA A 104 29.74 6.94 -22.91
N ASP A 105 30.15 5.70 -22.57
CA ASP A 105 30.60 4.69 -23.52
C ASP A 105 29.54 3.62 -23.80
N HIS A 106 28.60 3.40 -22.87
CA HIS A 106 27.52 2.43 -23.04
C HIS A 106 26.23 2.83 -22.27
N PRO A 107 25.05 2.36 -22.73
CA PRO A 107 23.79 2.54 -22.02
C PRO A 107 23.76 1.74 -20.71
N ALA A 108 22.73 2.00 -19.90
CA ALA A 108 22.39 1.11 -18.80
C ALA A 108 21.90 -0.22 -19.37
N THR A 109 22.37 -1.32 -18.80
CA THR A 109 22.05 -2.67 -19.29
C THR A 109 21.24 -3.44 -18.26
N LEU A 110 20.23 -4.17 -18.74
CA LEU A 110 19.54 -5.20 -17.98
C LEU A 110 19.99 -6.57 -18.48
N ARG A 111 20.19 -7.49 -17.54
CA ARG A 111 20.43 -8.91 -17.81
C ARG A 111 19.36 -9.76 -17.17
N GLY A 112 19.16 -10.95 -17.72
CA GLY A 112 18.16 -11.85 -17.22
C GLY A 112 18.01 -13.12 -18.04
N TRP A 113 16.86 -13.75 -17.87
CA TRP A 113 16.51 -14.96 -18.56
C TRP A 113 14.99 -15.13 -18.67
N LEU A 114 14.56 -15.89 -19.67
CA LEU A 114 13.21 -16.42 -19.82
C LEU A 114 13.28 -17.94 -19.70
N GLN A 115 12.54 -18.53 -18.75
CA GLN A 115 12.52 -19.97 -18.52
C GLN A 115 11.11 -20.54 -18.67
N ASN A 116 11.01 -21.74 -19.22
CA ASN A 116 9.79 -22.54 -19.18
C ASN A 116 9.59 -23.18 -17.79
N GLY A 117 8.65 -22.65 -17.02
CA GLY A 117 8.26 -23.21 -15.72
C GLY A 117 7.29 -24.40 -15.79
N ASN A 118 6.92 -24.87 -16.99
CA ASN A 118 6.09 -26.06 -17.17
C ASN A 118 6.95 -27.34 -17.13
N GLU A 119 6.29 -28.45 -16.79
CA GLU A 119 6.86 -29.80 -16.87
C GLU A 119 6.82 -30.39 -18.30
N PHE A 120 6.23 -29.64 -19.24
CA PHE A 120 6.12 -29.98 -20.65
C PHE A 120 6.67 -28.83 -21.50
N GLU A 121 7.06 -29.17 -22.72
CA GLU A 121 7.51 -28.19 -23.70
C GLU A 121 6.38 -27.25 -24.08
N ASN A 122 6.66 -25.94 -24.10
CA ASN A 122 5.65 -24.92 -24.37
C ASN A 122 6.15 -23.90 -25.40
N THR A 123 5.22 -23.37 -26.19
CA THR A 123 5.49 -22.28 -27.13
C THR A 123 4.92 -20.99 -26.56
N PHE A 124 5.79 -20.08 -26.14
CA PHE A 124 5.44 -18.81 -25.53
C PHE A 124 5.17 -17.75 -26.60
N ARG A 125 4.14 -16.93 -26.39
CA ARG A 125 3.88 -15.72 -27.20
C ARG A 125 4.70 -14.57 -26.64
N ILE A 126 5.84 -14.29 -27.26
CA ILE A 126 6.82 -13.33 -26.75
C ILE A 126 6.22 -11.92 -26.67
N GLY A 127 5.44 -11.51 -27.66
CA GLY A 127 4.72 -10.22 -27.65
C GLY A 127 3.71 -10.04 -26.50
N GLY A 128 3.35 -11.11 -25.79
CA GLY A 128 2.51 -11.07 -24.59
C GLY A 128 3.29 -10.93 -23.28
N ILE A 129 4.63 -10.98 -23.32
CA ILE A 129 5.49 -10.92 -22.13
C ILE A 129 5.98 -9.47 -21.92
N PRO A 130 5.61 -8.81 -20.81
CA PRO A 130 5.98 -7.41 -20.55
C PRO A 130 7.49 -7.16 -20.64
N GLY A 131 7.89 -6.18 -21.45
CA GLY A 131 9.28 -5.75 -21.62
C GLY A 131 10.17 -6.71 -22.41
N ILE A 132 9.68 -7.90 -22.77
CA ILE A 132 10.42 -8.86 -23.61
C ILE A 132 9.99 -8.70 -25.06
N GLY A 133 8.74 -9.01 -25.42
CA GLY A 133 8.26 -8.91 -26.80
C GLY A 133 7.55 -7.61 -27.18
N GLN A 134 7.12 -6.82 -26.20
CA GLN A 134 6.81 -5.40 -26.40
C GLN A 134 7.90 -4.59 -25.69
N PRO A 135 9.04 -4.36 -26.36
CA PRO A 135 10.21 -3.77 -25.73
C PRO A 135 10.08 -2.26 -25.52
N TYR A 136 8.92 -1.65 -25.78
CA TYR A 136 8.69 -0.22 -25.56
C TYR A 136 7.69 0.00 -24.42
N SER A 137 7.92 1.04 -23.64
CA SER A 137 7.02 1.43 -22.56
C SER A 137 5.88 2.32 -23.08
N ARG A 138 4.86 2.49 -22.25
CA ARG A 138 4.01 3.67 -22.30
C ARG A 138 4.81 4.91 -21.89
N GLN A 139 4.39 6.05 -22.41
CA GLN A 139 4.91 7.33 -21.93
C GLN A 139 4.45 7.57 -20.48
N PRO A 140 5.26 8.25 -19.65
CA PRO A 140 4.84 8.66 -18.32
C PRO A 140 3.73 9.72 -18.40
N ASP A 141 2.88 9.78 -17.37
CA ASP A 141 1.81 10.77 -17.28
C ASP A 141 2.36 12.21 -17.19
N GLY A 142 1.59 13.17 -17.70
CA GLY A 142 1.91 14.60 -17.61
C GLY A 142 2.81 15.14 -18.73
N TYR A 143 3.15 14.32 -19.73
CA TYR A 143 3.93 14.73 -20.90
C TYR A 143 3.07 14.74 -22.17
N ASP A 144 3.25 15.76 -22.99
CA ASP A 144 2.49 16.04 -24.23
C ASP A 144 3.20 15.55 -25.51
N HIS A 145 4.40 14.99 -25.36
CA HIS A 145 5.23 14.45 -26.43
C HIS A 145 5.64 13.02 -26.13
N GLU A 146 6.02 12.29 -27.17
CA GLU A 146 6.40 10.89 -27.06
C GLU A 146 7.70 10.73 -26.26
N ALA A 147 7.57 10.17 -25.06
CA ALA A 147 8.66 9.95 -24.13
C ALA A 147 8.62 8.50 -23.65
N ARG A 148 9.02 7.55 -24.51
CA ARG A 148 9.07 6.13 -24.16
C ARG A 148 10.48 5.69 -23.81
N LEU A 149 10.55 4.63 -23.00
CA LEU A 149 11.74 3.82 -22.81
C LEU A 149 11.65 2.57 -23.67
N HIS A 150 12.80 2.13 -24.14
CA HIS A 150 12.98 0.89 -24.89
C HIS A 150 13.95 -0.03 -24.18
N LEU A 151 13.61 -1.31 -24.13
CA LEU A 151 14.49 -2.43 -23.85
C LEU A 151 15.02 -2.93 -25.20
N ALA A 152 16.03 -2.24 -25.73
CA ALA A 152 16.68 -2.60 -26.99
C ALA A 152 17.57 -3.84 -26.76
N PRO A 153 17.35 -4.98 -27.45
CA PRO A 153 18.20 -6.14 -27.24
C PRO A 153 19.65 -5.87 -27.66
N THR A 154 20.57 -6.62 -27.07
CA THR A 154 21.98 -6.62 -27.44
C THR A 154 22.34 -7.90 -28.18
N ASP A 155 23.57 -8.00 -28.69
CA ASP A 155 24.10 -9.24 -29.30
C ASP A 155 24.10 -10.45 -28.33
N ASN A 156 23.98 -10.21 -27.02
CA ASN A 156 23.94 -11.26 -25.99
C ASN A 156 22.51 -11.71 -25.66
N ASN A 157 21.50 -11.23 -26.38
CA ASN A 157 20.10 -11.62 -26.19
C ASN A 157 19.74 -12.78 -27.12
N GLU A 158 19.55 -13.98 -26.57
CA GLU A 158 19.30 -15.20 -27.35
C GLU A 158 17.93 -15.23 -28.04
N LEU A 159 17.02 -14.33 -27.65
CA LEU A 159 15.73 -14.16 -28.32
C LEU A 159 15.77 -13.17 -29.48
N ALA A 160 16.78 -12.31 -29.58
CA ALA A 160 16.74 -11.21 -30.54
C ALA A 160 16.83 -11.70 -31.99
N GLU A 161 15.91 -11.23 -32.84
CA GLU A 161 15.99 -11.39 -34.29
C GLU A 161 16.84 -10.28 -34.93
N GLU A 162 16.82 -9.09 -34.33
CA GLU A 162 17.56 -7.91 -34.76
C GLU A 162 18.07 -7.11 -33.56
N VAL A 163 19.29 -6.58 -33.66
CA VAL A 163 19.91 -5.71 -32.65
C VAL A 163 19.95 -4.29 -33.21
N PRO A 164 19.21 -3.33 -32.62
CA PRO A 164 19.14 -1.98 -33.15
C PRO A 164 20.42 -1.17 -32.87
N SER A 165 20.69 -0.16 -33.70
CA SER A 165 21.75 0.80 -33.41
C SER A 165 21.32 1.81 -32.34
N LEU A 166 22.29 2.23 -31.53
CA LEU A 166 22.09 3.15 -30.42
C LEU A 166 22.88 4.45 -30.65
N GLY A 167 22.22 5.56 -30.38
CA GLY A 167 22.80 6.90 -30.41
C GLY A 167 22.79 7.56 -29.03
N ARG A 168 23.54 8.65 -28.91
CA ARG A 168 23.57 9.49 -27.71
C ARG A 168 23.07 10.89 -28.04
N THR A 169 22.25 11.45 -27.16
CA THR A 169 21.76 12.83 -27.30
C THR A 169 22.85 13.83 -26.89
N ASP A 170 22.68 15.10 -27.26
CA ASP A 170 23.58 16.19 -26.83
C ASP A 170 23.59 16.36 -25.30
N GLU A 171 22.50 15.99 -24.64
CA GLU A 171 22.33 15.98 -23.18
C GLU A 171 22.99 14.75 -22.52
N GLY A 172 23.52 13.83 -23.32
CA GLY A 172 24.28 12.67 -22.85
C GLY A 172 23.46 11.40 -22.62
N TYR A 173 22.16 11.38 -22.91
CA TYR A 173 21.32 10.19 -22.73
C TYR A 173 21.35 9.27 -23.95
N TRP A 174 21.27 7.96 -23.71
CA TRP A 174 21.18 6.96 -24.77
C TRP A 174 19.76 6.85 -25.32
N ARG A 175 19.65 6.70 -26.64
CA ARG A 175 18.42 6.43 -27.39
C ARG A 175 18.66 5.38 -28.47
N VAL A 176 17.59 4.75 -28.90
CA VAL A 176 17.62 3.95 -30.11
C VAL A 176 17.53 4.86 -31.34
N ASP A 177 18.21 4.52 -32.43
CA ASP A 177 18.15 5.30 -33.66
C ASP A 177 16.90 4.98 -34.49
N ASP A 178 16.46 3.72 -34.50
CA ASP A 178 15.28 3.24 -35.22
C ASP A 178 14.56 2.13 -34.43
N VAL A 179 13.24 2.06 -34.56
CA VAL A 179 12.39 1.07 -33.86
C VAL A 179 11.87 0.05 -34.86
N GLY A 180 12.19 -1.22 -34.63
CA GLY A 180 11.81 -2.34 -35.47
C GLY A 180 11.32 -3.55 -34.66
N PRO A 181 10.85 -4.62 -35.33
CA PRO A 181 10.54 -5.87 -34.67
C PRO A 181 11.85 -6.57 -34.25
N TRP A 182 12.33 -6.28 -33.05
CA TRP A 182 13.59 -6.87 -32.56
C TRP A 182 13.45 -8.30 -32.04
N MET A 183 12.22 -8.78 -31.87
CA MET A 183 11.87 -10.02 -31.17
C MET A 183 10.95 -10.89 -32.00
N PRO A 184 11.06 -12.23 -31.88
CA PRO A 184 10.18 -13.16 -32.55
C PRO A 184 8.76 -13.04 -31.98
N GLU A 185 7.76 -13.42 -32.76
CA GLU A 185 6.38 -13.48 -32.26
C GLU A 185 6.21 -14.58 -31.19
N THR A 186 6.90 -15.71 -31.37
CA THR A 186 6.81 -16.88 -30.49
C THR A 186 8.17 -17.57 -30.31
N HIS A 187 8.36 -18.22 -29.18
CA HIS A 187 9.56 -19.02 -28.91
C HIS A 187 9.19 -20.31 -28.16
N ARG A 188 9.78 -21.44 -28.56
CA ARG A 188 9.48 -22.76 -28.00
C ARG A 188 10.62 -23.21 -27.10
N LEU A 189 10.27 -23.66 -25.89
CA LEU A 189 11.23 -24.09 -24.86
C LEU A 189 10.78 -25.44 -24.28
N ASN A 190 11.72 -26.37 -24.12
CA ASN A 190 11.56 -27.62 -23.37
C ASN A 190 11.31 -27.35 -21.88
N PRO A 191 10.88 -28.35 -21.09
CA PRO A 191 10.70 -28.19 -19.65
C PRO A 191 11.97 -27.68 -18.97
N SER A 192 11.85 -26.65 -18.13
CA SER A 192 12.99 -26.02 -17.41
C SER A 192 14.09 -25.43 -18.30
N GLU A 193 13.90 -25.43 -19.62
CA GLU A 193 14.79 -24.76 -20.57
C GLU A 193 14.67 -23.25 -20.38
N TRP A 194 15.80 -22.55 -20.49
CA TRP A 194 15.84 -21.11 -20.44
C TRP A 194 16.77 -20.54 -21.51
N VAL A 195 16.51 -19.28 -21.85
CA VAL A 195 17.31 -18.47 -22.77
C VAL A 195 17.79 -17.21 -22.08
N GLN A 196 19.01 -16.79 -22.41
CA GLN A 196 19.63 -15.58 -21.87
C GLN A 196 19.03 -14.33 -22.50
N LEU A 197 18.78 -13.33 -21.67
CA LEU A 197 18.28 -12.02 -22.06
C LEU A 197 19.31 -10.95 -21.69
N GLU A 198 19.52 -10.00 -22.60
CA GLU A 198 20.25 -8.77 -22.31
C GLU A 198 19.64 -7.61 -23.11
N TYR A 199 19.49 -6.47 -22.45
CA TYR A 199 18.85 -5.29 -23.01
C TYR A 199 19.62 -4.03 -22.65
N ALA A 200 19.77 -3.11 -23.59
CA ALA A 200 20.06 -1.71 -23.32
C ALA A 200 18.77 -0.95 -23.02
N LEU A 201 18.71 -0.24 -21.88
CA LEU A 201 17.58 0.61 -21.53
C LEU A 201 17.80 2.04 -22.04
N VAL A 202 17.07 2.41 -23.08
CA VAL A 202 17.31 3.63 -23.88
C VAL A 202 16.02 4.40 -24.17
N GLY A 203 16.12 5.64 -24.66
CA GLY A 203 14.96 6.43 -25.06
C GLY A 203 14.50 6.16 -26.49
N GLU A 204 13.26 6.57 -26.78
CA GLU A 204 12.69 6.63 -28.14
C GLU A 204 13.55 7.50 -29.09
N PRO A 205 13.55 7.24 -30.42
CA PRO A 205 14.13 8.16 -31.38
C PRO A 205 13.59 9.58 -31.23
N GLY A 206 14.47 10.57 -31.34
CA GLY A 206 14.10 11.99 -31.24
C GLY A 206 13.90 12.53 -29.83
N LEU A 207 13.85 11.69 -28.79
CA LEU A 207 13.85 12.14 -27.40
C LEU A 207 15.21 12.78 -27.08
N SER A 208 15.23 14.03 -26.59
CA SER A 208 16.48 14.75 -26.27
C SER A 208 16.96 14.50 -24.84
N GLY A 209 16.04 14.37 -23.90
CA GLY A 209 16.31 14.20 -22.47
C GLY A 209 15.77 12.91 -21.87
N ARG A 210 15.64 12.92 -20.52
CA ARG A 210 15.05 11.82 -19.77
C ARG A 210 13.98 12.32 -18.80
N PRO A 211 12.70 12.32 -19.21
CA PRO A 211 11.58 12.66 -18.35
C PRO A 211 11.50 11.76 -17.10
N THR A 212 11.10 12.34 -15.98
CA THR A 212 10.81 11.60 -14.75
C THR A 212 9.39 11.03 -14.80
N GLY A 213 9.16 9.91 -14.14
CA GLY A 213 7.86 9.23 -14.11
C GLY A 213 7.99 7.72 -14.19
N THR A 214 6.84 7.04 -14.29
CA THR A 214 6.78 5.57 -14.41
C THR A 214 6.56 5.19 -15.86
N TYR A 215 7.50 4.41 -16.40
CA TYR A 215 7.46 3.89 -17.76
C TYR A 215 6.99 2.44 -17.70
N GLU A 216 5.78 2.18 -18.17
CA GLU A 216 5.14 0.87 -18.06
C GLU A 216 5.22 0.07 -19.37
N PHE A 217 5.91 -1.07 -19.33
CA PHE A 217 5.92 -2.07 -20.39
C PHE A 217 4.78 -3.05 -20.12
N ARG A 218 3.80 -3.14 -21.02
CA ARG A 218 2.62 -4.00 -20.85
C ARG A 218 2.75 -5.30 -21.62
N GLY A 219 2.12 -6.36 -21.11
CA GLY A 219 2.03 -7.65 -21.79
C GLY A 219 0.94 -8.50 -21.14
N GLY A 220 -0.14 -8.79 -21.88
CA GLY A 220 -1.33 -9.41 -21.32
C GLY A 220 -1.88 -8.62 -20.12
N ASP A 221 -2.14 -9.32 -19.01
CA ASP A 221 -2.65 -8.74 -17.75
C ASP A 221 -1.52 -8.38 -16.76
N ARG A 222 -0.27 -8.33 -17.22
CA ARG A 222 0.91 -8.01 -16.41
C ARG A 222 1.61 -6.77 -16.94
N SER A 223 2.41 -6.14 -16.07
CA SER A 223 3.32 -5.08 -16.47
C SER A 223 4.66 -5.16 -15.76
N LEU A 224 5.70 -4.76 -16.48
CA LEU A 224 7.01 -4.41 -15.96
C LEU A 224 7.10 -2.89 -16.00
N SER A 225 7.64 -2.26 -14.96
CA SER A 225 7.79 -0.80 -14.96
C SER A 225 9.21 -0.39 -14.61
N VAL A 226 9.65 0.70 -15.23
CA VAL A 226 10.85 1.44 -14.81
C VAL A 226 10.41 2.81 -14.31
N THR A 227 10.66 3.11 -13.05
CA THR A 227 10.43 4.45 -12.50
C THR A 227 11.72 5.25 -12.59
N VAL A 228 11.60 6.48 -13.09
CA VAL A 228 12.71 7.43 -13.24
C VAL A 228 12.46 8.67 -12.39
N TRP A 229 13.44 9.07 -11.59
CA TRP A 229 13.41 10.33 -10.84
C TRP A 229 14.73 11.06 -10.93
N ASP A 230 14.72 12.33 -10.50
CA ASP A 230 15.94 13.14 -10.41
C ASP A 230 16.77 12.70 -9.19
N THR A 231 17.99 12.23 -9.42
CA THR A 231 18.87 11.73 -8.35
C THR A 231 19.18 12.80 -7.31
N GLN A 232 19.29 14.07 -7.73
CA GLN A 232 19.64 15.18 -6.86
C GLN A 232 18.42 15.82 -6.20
N SER A 233 17.22 15.55 -6.72
CA SER A 233 15.95 16.07 -6.20
C SER A 233 14.84 15.03 -6.21
N PRO A 234 14.95 13.92 -5.43
CA PRO A 234 13.97 12.84 -5.41
C PRO A 234 12.66 13.18 -4.67
N GLY A 235 12.61 14.32 -3.97
CA GLY A 235 11.48 14.73 -3.12
C GLY A 235 10.37 15.50 -3.85
N PRO A 236 9.41 16.05 -3.10
CA PRO A 236 8.31 16.81 -3.67
C PRO A 236 8.79 18.09 -4.35
N GLU A 237 8.13 18.45 -5.46
CA GLU A 237 8.40 19.67 -6.21
C GLU A 237 7.77 20.93 -5.58
N THR A 238 6.65 20.75 -4.88
CA THR A 238 5.88 21.80 -4.23
C THR A 238 6.00 21.72 -2.72
N GLU A 239 6.16 22.88 -2.08
CA GLU A 239 6.14 22.98 -0.62
C GLU A 239 4.71 22.82 -0.08
N SER A 240 4.60 22.25 1.12
CA SER A 240 3.34 22.11 1.85
C SER A 240 2.84 23.46 2.37
N ARG A 241 1.52 23.64 2.43
CA ARG A 241 0.86 24.74 3.15
C ARG A 241 1.18 24.75 4.64
N PHE A 242 1.59 23.61 5.19
CA PHE A 242 1.92 23.43 6.60
C PHE A 242 3.44 23.51 6.85
N ALA A 243 4.23 23.94 5.87
CA ALA A 243 5.68 24.08 6.03
C ALA A 243 6.04 24.90 7.28
N SER A 244 7.08 24.47 7.99
CA SER A 244 7.56 25.08 9.26
C SER A 244 6.59 24.97 10.45
N ARG A 245 5.50 24.20 10.34
CA ARG A 245 4.60 23.97 11.46
C ARG A 245 5.19 22.97 12.44
N SER A 246 5.19 23.32 13.73
CA SER A 246 5.53 22.38 14.80
C SER A 246 4.29 21.61 15.23
N LEU A 247 4.39 20.28 15.29
CA LEU A 247 3.31 19.39 15.72
C LEU A 247 3.68 18.64 16.99
N PRO A 248 2.69 18.26 17.82
CA PRO A 248 2.94 17.37 18.93
C PRO A 248 3.33 15.98 18.41
N ALA A 249 4.12 15.25 19.20
CA ALA A 249 4.46 13.87 18.92
C ALA A 249 3.19 12.99 18.96
N PHE A 250 3.17 11.94 18.14
CA PHE A 250 2.14 10.91 18.26
C PHE A 250 2.32 10.13 19.56
N PRO A 251 1.22 9.59 20.12
CA PRO A 251 1.32 8.67 21.25
C PRO A 251 2.15 7.43 20.87
N GLY A 252 3.14 7.08 21.70
CA GLY A 252 4.05 5.94 21.50
C GLY A 252 5.49 6.35 21.16
N ASP A 253 6.34 5.37 20.89
CA ASP A 253 7.78 5.55 20.63
C ASP A 253 8.11 5.75 19.13
N GLY A 254 7.10 6.07 18.32
CA GLY A 254 7.22 6.20 16.86
C GLY A 254 7.70 7.59 16.45
N SER A 255 8.77 7.65 15.65
CA SER A 255 9.10 8.84 14.87
C SER A 255 8.35 8.81 13.53
N VAL A 256 7.84 9.97 13.13
CA VAL A 256 7.07 10.16 11.89
C VAL A 256 7.81 11.17 11.02
N GLN A 257 7.97 10.84 9.75
CA GLN A 257 8.49 11.79 8.76
C GLN A 257 7.32 12.52 8.10
N TRP A 258 7.22 13.83 8.32
CA TRP A 258 6.11 14.61 7.79
C TRP A 258 6.36 15.10 6.37
N PHE A 259 5.29 15.11 5.56
CA PHE A 259 5.28 15.70 4.22
C PHE A 259 5.62 17.19 4.25
N HIS A 260 5.17 17.93 5.26
CA HIS A 260 5.43 19.37 5.35
C HIS A 260 6.86 19.72 5.80
N ASP A 261 7.62 18.73 6.25
CA ASP A 261 9.06 18.83 6.47
C ASP A 261 9.85 18.26 5.28
N ALA A 262 9.18 17.64 4.30
CA ALA A 262 9.82 17.07 3.14
C ALA A 262 10.35 18.18 2.23
N THR A 263 11.58 18.01 1.78
CA THR A 263 12.25 18.92 0.85
C THR A 263 12.48 18.21 -0.47
N LYS A 264 13.00 18.92 -1.48
CA LYS A 264 13.39 18.32 -2.76
C LYS A 264 14.37 17.15 -2.62
N THR A 265 15.08 17.02 -1.49
CA THR A 265 16.01 15.91 -1.25
C THR A 265 15.40 14.75 -0.45
N THR A 266 14.13 14.81 -0.06
CA THR A 266 13.46 13.78 0.75
C THR A 266 12.96 12.65 -0.16
N PRO A 267 13.60 11.46 -0.18
CA PRO A 267 13.37 10.49 -1.23
C PRO A 267 12.09 9.67 -1.07
N ALA A 268 11.50 9.62 0.13
CA ALA A 268 10.25 8.92 0.35
C ALA A 268 9.33 9.76 1.21
N PHE A 269 8.07 9.88 0.81
CA PHE A 269 7.10 10.75 1.46
C PHE A 269 5.68 10.36 1.06
N VAL A 270 4.72 10.64 1.93
CA VAL A 270 3.29 10.55 1.60
C VAL A 270 2.77 11.94 1.26
N ARG A 271 2.11 12.10 0.11
CA ARG A 271 1.52 13.37 -0.31
C ARG A 271 0.00 13.25 -0.43
N PRO A 272 -0.78 14.23 0.04
CA PRO A 272 -2.20 14.29 -0.25
C PRO A 272 -2.44 14.95 -1.62
N THR A 273 -3.57 14.67 -2.26
CA THR A 273 -4.00 15.36 -3.50
C THR A 273 -4.32 16.84 -3.24
N THR A 274 -4.78 17.16 -2.04
CA THR A 274 -4.94 18.51 -1.51
C THR A 274 -4.78 18.51 0.00
N GLU A 275 -4.23 19.59 0.55
CA GLU A 275 -4.01 19.74 1.99
C GLU A 275 -5.18 20.46 2.69
N ARG A 276 -6.21 20.87 1.95
CA ARG A 276 -7.47 21.41 2.49
C ARG A 276 -8.66 21.02 1.62
N ALA A 277 -9.75 20.58 2.25
CA ALA A 277 -11.00 20.25 1.56
C ALA A 277 -12.22 20.50 2.47
N GLU A 278 -13.37 20.81 1.86
CA GLU A 278 -14.65 20.96 2.56
C GLU A 278 -15.36 19.61 2.70
N LEU A 279 -15.96 19.32 3.84
CA LEU A 279 -16.78 18.13 4.06
C LEU A 279 -18.17 18.31 3.42
N ASP A 280 -18.78 17.29 2.81
CA ASP A 280 -18.28 15.91 2.60
C ASP A 280 -17.39 15.81 1.35
N THR A 281 -16.37 14.95 1.35
CA THR A 281 -15.37 14.93 0.27
C THR A 281 -14.63 13.60 0.10
N GLN A 282 -13.85 13.51 -0.97
CA GLN A 282 -12.86 12.46 -1.20
C GLN A 282 -11.47 13.08 -1.36
N LEU A 283 -10.53 12.60 -0.55
CA LEU A 283 -9.11 12.95 -0.60
C LEU A 283 -8.31 11.75 -1.07
N GLY A 284 -7.32 11.97 -1.93
CA GLY A 284 -6.36 10.94 -2.31
C GLY A 284 -5.04 11.15 -1.58
N PHE A 285 -4.33 10.07 -1.34
CA PHE A 285 -2.98 10.05 -0.79
C PHE A 285 -2.11 9.16 -1.66
N GLU A 286 -0.86 9.55 -1.84
CA GLU A 286 0.14 8.75 -2.54
C GLU A 286 1.41 8.67 -1.70
N MET A 287 1.83 7.45 -1.38
CA MET A 287 3.18 7.18 -0.92
C MET A 287 4.12 7.09 -2.11
N VAL A 288 5.16 7.91 -2.09
CA VAL A 288 6.25 7.92 -3.08
C VAL A 288 7.49 7.30 -2.46
N ASN A 289 8.10 6.31 -3.11
CA ASN A 289 9.40 5.77 -2.72
C ASN A 289 10.45 5.97 -3.83
N ASN A 290 11.08 7.13 -3.87
CA ASN A 290 12.25 7.41 -4.72
C ASN A 290 13.57 7.16 -3.95
N SER A 291 13.58 6.20 -3.02
CA SER A 291 14.78 5.77 -2.29
C SER A 291 15.35 4.46 -2.86
N HIS A 292 16.55 4.07 -2.42
CA HIS A 292 17.17 2.79 -2.80
C HIS A 292 16.71 1.61 -1.93
N LYS A 293 15.80 1.86 -0.97
CA LYS A 293 15.36 0.86 0.00
C LYS A 293 13.90 0.50 -0.21
N ARG A 294 13.56 -0.74 0.14
CA ARG A 294 12.17 -1.16 0.27
C ARG A 294 11.59 -0.57 1.55
N LEU A 295 10.39 -0.02 1.46
CA LEU A 295 9.60 0.38 2.62
C LEU A 295 8.63 -0.77 2.95
N GLN A 296 8.25 -0.90 4.22
CA GLN A 296 7.49 -2.07 4.68
C GLN A 296 6.33 -1.65 5.56
N CYS A 297 5.35 -2.54 5.67
CA CYS A 297 4.20 -2.46 6.58
C CYS A 297 3.36 -1.19 6.38
N GLY A 298 3.01 -0.92 5.12
CA GLY A 298 2.25 0.26 4.67
C GLY A 298 0.79 0.36 5.10
N HIS A 299 0.43 -0.15 6.27
CA HIS A 299 -0.83 0.20 6.91
C HIS A 299 -0.91 1.70 7.14
N TRP A 300 -2.11 2.23 7.28
CA TRP A 300 -2.27 3.66 7.47
C TRP A 300 -3.40 3.99 8.42
N ASP A 301 -3.19 5.06 9.17
CA ASP A 301 -4.05 5.51 10.25
C ASP A 301 -4.45 6.97 10.03
N LEU A 302 -5.67 7.30 10.47
CA LEU A 302 -6.24 8.63 10.52
C LEU A 302 -6.27 9.11 11.96
N TYR A 303 -5.65 10.26 12.22
CA TYR A 303 -5.68 10.93 13.51
C TYR A 303 -6.28 12.33 13.39
N LYS A 304 -6.93 12.82 14.45
CA LYS A 304 -7.38 14.21 14.58
C LYS A 304 -6.53 14.94 15.63
N LEU A 305 -6.13 16.18 15.32
CA LEU A 305 -5.47 17.07 16.27
C LEU A 305 -6.51 17.88 17.05
N VAL A 306 -6.53 17.76 18.38
CA VAL A 306 -7.39 18.56 19.26
C VAL A 306 -6.59 19.02 20.49
N ASP A 307 -6.51 20.34 20.71
CA ASP A 307 -5.76 20.95 21.81
C ASP A 307 -4.31 20.43 21.95
N SER A 308 -3.59 20.34 20.83
CA SER A 308 -2.21 19.81 20.76
C SER A 308 -2.05 18.34 21.16
N GLU A 309 -3.10 17.54 21.01
CA GLU A 309 -3.08 16.09 21.23
C GLU A 309 -3.68 15.35 20.03
N TRP A 310 -3.06 14.22 19.66
CA TRP A 310 -3.51 13.37 18.57
C TRP A 310 -4.47 12.30 19.07
N PHE A 311 -5.62 12.21 18.41
CA PHE A 311 -6.65 11.20 18.67
C PHE A 311 -6.77 10.28 17.46
N HIS A 312 -6.46 9.00 17.65
CA HIS A 312 -6.67 7.98 16.61
C HIS A 312 -8.16 7.81 16.32
N ILE A 313 -8.51 7.86 15.03
CA ILE A 313 -9.89 7.77 14.54
C ILE A 313 -10.14 6.41 13.88
N ALA A 314 -9.25 6.00 12.98
CA ALA A 314 -9.45 4.83 12.13
C ALA A 314 -8.14 4.38 11.45
N PRO A 315 -8.07 3.14 10.93
CA PRO A 315 -8.99 2.04 11.20
C PRO A 315 -8.76 1.47 12.61
N THR A 316 -9.76 0.80 13.18
CA THR A 316 -9.68 0.25 14.56
C THR A 316 -8.72 -0.92 14.72
N GLY A 317 -8.32 -1.52 13.60
CA GLY A 317 -7.32 -2.58 13.55
C GLY A 317 -6.78 -2.70 12.14
N HIS A 318 -5.56 -3.23 12.06
CA HIS A 318 -4.90 -3.58 10.82
C HIS A 318 -4.88 -5.10 10.65
N THR A 319 -4.96 -5.56 9.41
CA THR A 319 -4.60 -6.92 9.06
C THR A 319 -3.09 -7.13 9.26
N ALA A 320 -2.64 -8.34 9.54
CA ALA A 320 -1.22 -8.62 9.79
C ALA A 320 -0.34 -8.60 8.52
N ASP A 321 -0.87 -8.14 7.37
CA ASP A 321 -0.18 -8.13 6.09
C ASP A 321 0.80 -6.95 5.99
N CYS A 322 2.08 -7.22 6.23
CA CYS A 322 3.13 -6.23 6.02
C CYS A 322 3.39 -6.03 4.52
N ARG A 323 2.71 -5.06 3.89
CA ARG A 323 2.89 -4.71 2.47
C ARG A 323 4.24 -4.04 2.23
N LEU A 324 4.87 -4.39 1.11
CA LEU A 324 6.18 -3.86 0.71
C LEU A 324 6.00 -2.84 -0.40
N LEU A 325 6.72 -1.72 -0.29
CA LEU A 325 6.86 -0.74 -1.36
C LEU A 325 8.31 -0.73 -1.86
N VAL A 326 8.52 -1.24 -3.06
CA VAL A 326 9.85 -1.31 -3.69
C VAL A 326 10.38 0.08 -4.05
N PRO A 327 11.69 0.23 -4.29
CA PRO A 327 12.25 1.43 -4.92
C PRO A 327 11.52 1.80 -6.22
N GLY A 328 11.25 3.08 -6.42
CA GLY A 328 10.44 3.60 -7.52
C GLY A 328 8.93 3.31 -7.38
N GLY A 329 8.53 2.59 -6.34
CA GLY A 329 7.14 2.23 -6.08
C GLY A 329 6.28 3.43 -5.68
N ARG A 330 5.00 3.34 -6.03
CA ARG A 330 3.93 4.24 -5.62
C ARG A 330 2.79 3.41 -5.03
N GLU A 331 2.23 3.86 -3.92
CA GLU A 331 0.99 3.31 -3.37
C GLU A 331 -0.02 4.44 -3.24
N GLN A 332 -1.25 4.24 -3.71
CA GLN A 332 -2.31 5.24 -3.65
C GLN A 332 -3.51 4.71 -2.87
N TRP A 333 -4.11 5.57 -2.06
CA TRP A 333 -5.35 5.26 -1.34
C TRP A 333 -6.20 6.51 -1.13
N GLY A 334 -7.50 6.32 -0.94
CA GLY A 334 -8.46 7.38 -0.70
C GLY A 334 -8.98 7.44 0.73
N LEU A 335 -9.37 8.65 1.15
CA LEU A 335 -10.26 8.89 2.29
C LEU A 335 -11.56 9.49 1.76
N ARG A 336 -12.66 8.75 1.88
CA ARG A 336 -14.02 9.29 1.71
C ARG A 336 -14.49 9.78 3.07
N ALA A 337 -14.50 11.09 3.25
CA ALA A 337 -14.73 11.77 4.51
C ALA A 337 -16.14 12.37 4.56
N PHE A 338 -16.93 12.01 5.57
CA PHE A 338 -18.27 12.53 5.80
C PHE A 338 -18.40 13.13 7.19
N ASN A 339 -19.11 14.26 7.31
CA ASN A 339 -19.50 14.83 8.60
C ASN A 339 -20.63 14.04 9.26
N GLY A 340 -21.56 13.54 8.45
CA GLY A 340 -22.63 12.64 8.88
C GLY A 340 -22.24 11.16 8.84
N GLN A 341 -23.26 10.30 8.82
CA GLN A 341 -23.06 8.87 8.60
C GLN A 341 -22.36 8.64 7.25
N ALA A 342 -21.38 7.74 7.24
CA ALA A 342 -20.70 7.34 6.01
C ALA A 342 -21.70 6.75 5.00
N VAL A 343 -21.62 7.21 3.75
CA VAL A 343 -22.35 6.56 2.65
C VAL A 343 -21.54 5.36 2.17
N GLY A 344 -22.03 4.16 2.49
CA GLY A 344 -21.42 2.89 2.09
C GLY A 344 -21.23 2.81 0.57
N CYS A 345 -20.17 2.11 0.17
CA CYS A 345 -19.98 1.73 -1.23
C CYS A 345 -21.09 0.73 -1.61
N GLY A 346 -21.99 1.07 -2.55
CA GLY A 346 -22.86 0.08 -3.17
C GLY A 346 -22.01 -0.94 -3.94
N THR A 347 -22.45 -2.20 -4.02
CA THR A 347 -21.73 -3.35 -4.62
C THR A 347 -21.50 -3.26 -6.15
N GLY A 348 -21.59 -2.08 -6.76
CA GLY A 348 -21.55 -1.90 -8.22
C GLY A 348 -20.47 -0.94 -8.74
N ASP A 349 -20.34 0.25 -8.15
CA ASP A 349 -19.62 1.37 -8.81
C ASP A 349 -18.56 2.05 -7.94
N CYS A 350 -18.33 1.59 -6.70
CA CYS A 350 -17.30 2.15 -5.83
C CYS A 350 -16.06 1.26 -5.84
N HIS A 351 -14.97 1.71 -6.46
CA HIS A 351 -13.65 1.17 -6.16
C HIS A 351 -13.25 1.72 -4.78
N CYS A 352 -13.45 0.92 -3.72
CA CYS A 352 -13.17 1.34 -2.35
C CYS A 352 -11.67 1.12 -2.03
N ASP A 353 -10.79 1.73 -2.82
CA ASP A 353 -9.36 1.75 -2.54
C ASP A 353 -9.09 2.76 -1.41
N GLY A 354 -9.25 2.32 -0.16
CA GLY A 354 -8.95 3.12 1.03
C GLY A 354 -10.01 3.06 2.13
N LEU A 355 -10.17 4.16 2.89
CA LEU A 355 -11.09 4.26 4.03
C LEU A 355 -12.31 5.10 3.68
N THR A 356 -13.48 4.63 4.09
CA THR A 356 -14.69 5.46 4.17
C THR A 356 -14.96 5.74 5.64
N GLN A 357 -14.93 7.01 6.02
CA GLN A 357 -15.08 7.42 7.41
C GLN A 357 -16.21 8.45 7.54
N GLY A 358 -17.19 8.12 8.38
CA GLY A 358 -18.25 9.03 8.78
C GLY A 358 -17.90 9.77 10.07
N TYR A 359 -18.74 10.74 10.40
CA TYR A 359 -18.66 11.50 11.64
C TYR A 359 -17.31 12.18 11.85
N LEU A 360 -16.78 12.82 10.79
CA LEU A 360 -15.60 13.66 10.84
C LEU A 360 -15.98 15.14 10.97
N GLY A 361 -15.48 15.82 12.00
CA GLY A 361 -15.71 17.25 12.18
C GLY A 361 -14.68 18.10 11.47
N GLY A 362 -14.95 19.39 11.30
CA GLY A 362 -13.91 20.32 10.88
C GLY A 362 -12.67 20.27 11.79
N GLY A 363 -11.49 20.49 11.22
CA GLY A 363 -10.21 20.51 11.93
C GLY A 363 -9.05 19.92 11.15
N GLU A 364 -7.94 19.72 11.84
CA GLU A 364 -6.71 19.17 11.27
C GLU A 364 -6.60 17.69 11.55
N TYR A 365 -6.21 16.96 10.52
CA TYR A 365 -6.07 15.53 10.52
C TYR A 365 -4.69 15.15 10.01
N ALA A 366 -4.16 14.05 10.53
CA ALA A 366 -2.98 13.40 10.01
C ALA A 366 -3.36 12.05 9.41
N VAL A 367 -2.85 11.78 8.21
CA VAL A 367 -2.80 10.45 7.64
C VAL A 367 -1.37 9.94 7.79
N VAL A 368 -1.21 8.89 8.59
CA VAL A 368 0.08 8.27 8.91
C VAL A 368 0.14 6.96 8.18
N ALA A 369 1.18 6.73 7.38
CA ALA A 369 1.44 5.47 6.70
C ALA A 369 2.70 4.82 7.29
N GLY A 370 2.65 3.51 7.52
CA GLY A 370 3.76 2.70 8.00
C GLY A 370 4.96 2.62 7.05
N TYR A 371 4.85 3.20 5.86
CA TYR A 371 5.97 3.37 4.94
C TYR A 371 6.89 4.51 5.40
N GLY A 372 7.80 4.24 6.34
CA GLY A 372 8.83 5.19 6.76
C GLY A 372 10.17 5.05 6.03
N HIS A 373 10.88 6.17 5.87
CA HIS A 373 12.28 6.21 5.45
C HIS A 373 13.07 7.06 6.46
N ALA A 374 14.17 6.52 7.00
CA ALA A 374 14.87 7.02 8.20
C ALA A 374 14.04 7.00 9.51
N THR A 375 12.72 7.10 9.41
CA THR A 375 11.73 6.83 10.47
C THR A 375 10.97 5.53 10.18
N LYS A 376 10.09 5.13 11.10
CA LYS A 376 9.20 3.98 10.88
C LYS A 376 7.99 4.33 10.03
N GLU A 377 7.56 5.59 10.03
CA GLU A 377 6.31 6.03 9.39
C GLU A 377 6.51 7.34 8.63
N SER A 378 5.68 7.56 7.61
CA SER A 378 5.54 8.84 6.91
C SER A 378 4.12 9.38 7.11
N ALA A 379 3.95 10.69 7.25
CA ALA A 379 2.62 11.28 7.43
C ALA A 379 2.39 12.56 6.65
N ALA A 380 1.13 12.83 6.33
CA ALA A 380 0.67 14.07 5.73
C ALA A 380 -0.42 14.71 6.61
N LEU A 381 -0.45 16.04 6.63
CA LEU A 381 -1.52 16.81 7.24
C LEU A 381 -2.57 17.21 6.20
N VAL A 382 -3.83 17.20 6.63
CA VAL A 382 -4.95 17.75 5.87
C VAL A 382 -5.88 18.53 6.79
N GLU A 383 -6.39 19.66 6.30
CA GLU A 383 -7.45 20.44 6.96
C GLU A 383 -8.81 20.08 6.35
N LEU A 384 -9.71 19.52 7.15
CA LEU A 384 -11.10 19.34 6.78
C LEU A 384 -11.91 20.54 7.27
N VAL A 385 -12.64 21.18 6.35
CA VAL A 385 -13.48 22.34 6.65
C VAL A 385 -14.92 21.89 6.74
N GLY A 386 -15.56 22.15 7.86
CA GLY A 386 -16.95 21.76 8.11
C GLY A 386 -17.32 21.97 9.58
N ASP A 387 -18.57 21.65 9.91
CA ASP A 387 -19.05 21.76 11.28
C ASP A 387 -18.40 20.72 12.20
N SER A 388 -18.39 21.01 13.49
CA SER A 388 -18.03 20.00 14.50
C SER A 388 -19.06 18.88 14.53
N VAL A 389 -18.62 17.64 14.75
CA VAL A 389 -19.53 16.50 14.84
C VAL A 389 -20.42 16.59 16.09
N PRO A 390 -21.75 16.57 15.94
CA PRO A 390 -22.65 16.42 17.07
C PRO A 390 -22.61 14.97 17.58
N VAL A 391 -22.74 14.79 18.90
CA VAL A 391 -22.97 13.46 19.47
C VAL A 391 -24.47 13.23 19.50
N THR A 392 -24.94 12.32 18.65
CA THR A 392 -26.36 11.97 18.53
C THR A 392 -26.57 10.49 18.88
N PRO A 393 -27.63 10.14 19.63
CA PRO A 393 -27.99 8.73 19.83
C PRO A 393 -28.26 8.01 18.50
N THR A 394 -28.35 6.69 18.52
CA THR A 394 -28.90 5.92 17.39
C THR A 394 -30.42 6.13 17.29
N ASP A 395 -30.99 5.92 16.10
CA ASP A 395 -32.41 6.20 15.82
C ASP A 395 -33.37 5.24 16.53
N ASP A 396 -32.89 4.08 16.97
CA ASP A 396 -33.62 2.97 17.56
C ASP A 396 -33.63 2.98 19.10
N VAL A 397 -33.14 4.05 19.74
CA VAL A 397 -33.17 4.14 21.22
C VAL A 397 -34.52 4.57 21.75
N SER A 398 -34.93 3.95 22.87
CA SER A 398 -36.03 4.42 23.70
C SER A 398 -35.50 4.87 25.07
N THR A 399 -36.21 5.80 25.72
CA THR A 399 -35.76 6.38 27.00
C THR A 399 -36.85 6.38 28.05
N ALA A 400 -36.50 5.96 29.26
CA ALA A 400 -37.32 6.10 30.46
C ALA A 400 -36.58 6.94 31.50
N ARG A 401 -37.31 7.78 32.25
CA ARG A 401 -36.73 8.61 33.31
C ARG A 401 -37.39 8.32 34.64
N ASP A 402 -36.56 8.03 35.64
CA ASP A 402 -36.96 7.92 37.04
C ASP A 402 -36.09 8.84 37.91
N GLY A 403 -36.67 9.98 38.31
CA GLY A 403 -35.98 11.01 39.08
C GLY A 403 -34.70 11.52 38.41
N GLY A 404 -33.56 11.20 39.02
CA GLY A 404 -32.22 11.58 38.57
C GLY A 404 -31.56 10.54 37.66
N THR A 405 -32.26 9.48 37.28
CA THR A 405 -31.74 8.40 36.42
C THR A 405 -32.50 8.39 35.09
N VAL A 406 -31.75 8.26 34.00
CA VAL A 406 -32.31 8.00 32.66
C VAL A 406 -31.86 6.60 32.23
N THR A 407 -32.81 5.73 31.90
CA THR A 407 -32.56 4.45 31.26
C THR A 407 -32.73 4.62 29.76
N VAL A 408 -31.75 4.19 28.98
CA VAL A 408 -31.74 4.19 27.51
C VAL A 408 -31.69 2.75 27.04
N THR A 409 -32.73 2.30 26.35
CA THR A 409 -32.82 0.93 25.83
C THR A 409 -32.57 0.99 24.33
N THR A 410 -31.52 0.31 23.88
CA THR A 410 -31.14 0.20 22.45
C THR A 410 -31.95 -0.90 21.75
N GLY A 411 -31.99 -0.91 20.41
CA GLY A 411 -32.71 -1.95 19.67
C GLY A 411 -32.15 -3.37 19.82
N ARG A 412 -30.99 -3.52 20.48
CA ARG A 412 -30.30 -4.79 20.73
C ARG A 412 -30.67 -5.46 22.05
N TYR A 413 -31.29 -4.71 22.95
CA TYR A 413 -31.66 -5.26 24.25
C TYR A 413 -32.96 -6.07 24.11
N GLY A 414 -32.90 -7.35 24.46
CA GLY A 414 -34.01 -8.29 24.35
C GLY A 414 -34.39 -8.65 22.91
N ASP A 415 -33.44 -8.62 21.97
CA ASP A 415 -33.65 -8.95 20.55
C ASP A 415 -33.55 -10.46 20.22
N ASP A 416 -33.29 -11.30 21.24
CA ASP A 416 -33.04 -12.75 21.14
C ASP A 416 -31.89 -13.12 20.16
N GLU A 417 -30.96 -12.20 19.85
CA GLU A 417 -29.78 -12.46 19.02
C GLU A 417 -28.63 -13.14 19.80
N ARG A 418 -27.46 -13.32 19.16
CA ARG A 418 -26.38 -14.19 19.67
C ARG A 418 -25.65 -13.66 20.91
N THR A 419 -25.70 -12.37 21.18
CA THR A 419 -25.00 -11.70 22.29
C THR A 419 -25.97 -11.49 23.45
N ALA A 420 -25.54 -11.81 24.67
CA ALA A 420 -26.40 -11.67 25.83
C ALA A 420 -26.70 -10.20 26.15
N ASP A 421 -27.88 -9.95 26.73
CA ASP A 421 -28.24 -8.64 27.27
C ASP A 421 -27.25 -8.21 28.36
N ALA A 422 -26.86 -6.95 28.30
CA ALA A 422 -25.97 -6.34 29.27
C ALA A 422 -26.29 -4.86 29.47
N THR A 423 -25.72 -4.29 30.52
CA THR A 423 -25.92 -2.87 30.84
C THR A 423 -24.62 -2.19 31.21
N PHE A 424 -24.56 -0.88 30.97
CA PHE A 424 -23.54 -0.03 31.58
C PHE A 424 -24.16 1.25 32.12
N THR A 425 -23.52 1.85 33.12
CA THR A 425 -23.97 3.12 33.72
C THR A 425 -22.91 4.19 33.52
N LEU A 426 -23.30 5.34 32.96
CA LEU A 426 -22.49 6.54 32.85
C LEU A 426 -22.81 7.51 33.99
N THR A 427 -21.77 8.04 34.63
CA THR A 427 -21.85 9.02 35.72
C THR A 427 -20.80 10.11 35.55
N ARG A 428 -21.00 11.29 36.18
CA ARG A 428 -19.93 12.29 36.31
C ARG A 428 -18.88 11.80 37.29
N ALA A 429 -17.62 12.10 37.00
CA ALA A 429 -16.48 11.86 37.88
C ALA A 429 -15.74 13.16 38.16
N ASP A 430 -14.93 13.18 39.21
CA ASP A 430 -14.12 14.35 39.58
C ASP A 430 -12.90 14.52 38.65
N SER A 431 -12.33 13.41 38.18
CA SER A 431 -11.15 13.39 37.33
C SER A 431 -11.10 12.16 36.43
N ALA A 432 -10.44 12.33 35.30
CA ALA A 432 -10.12 11.29 34.33
C ALA A 432 -8.90 11.74 33.52
N ASP A 433 -7.99 10.80 33.25
CA ASP A 433 -6.77 11.06 32.49
C ASP A 433 -6.98 10.86 30.99
N GLU A 434 -7.70 9.80 30.60
CA GLU A 434 -8.04 9.53 29.20
C GLU A 434 -8.96 10.63 28.65
N ARG A 435 -8.64 11.16 27.47
CA ARG A 435 -9.50 12.10 26.73
C ARG A 435 -10.17 11.37 25.58
N VAL A 436 -11.42 11.75 25.30
CA VAL A 436 -12.22 11.22 24.19
C VAL A 436 -12.84 12.39 23.43
N ILE A 437 -12.88 12.28 22.10
CA ILE A 437 -13.45 13.29 21.19
C ILE A 437 -14.72 12.79 20.50
N ALA A 438 -15.50 13.71 19.90
CA ALA A 438 -16.80 13.40 19.31
C ALA A 438 -16.69 12.39 18.16
N GLU A 439 -15.64 12.49 17.36
CA GLU A 439 -15.34 11.58 16.25
C GLU A 439 -15.16 10.14 16.76
N GLN A 440 -14.48 9.92 17.89
CA GLN A 440 -14.31 8.59 18.48
C GLN A 440 -15.59 8.05 19.13
N VAL A 441 -16.44 8.93 19.67
CA VAL A 441 -17.75 8.55 20.22
C VAL A 441 -18.74 8.14 19.12
N MET A 442 -18.62 8.77 17.95
CA MET A 442 -19.56 8.59 16.84
C MET A 442 -19.09 7.54 15.82
N ALA A 443 -17.78 7.41 15.59
CA ALA A 443 -17.22 6.46 14.64
C ALA A 443 -17.40 5.01 15.12
N SER A 444 -17.72 4.10 14.18
CA SER A 444 -17.73 2.67 14.45
C SER A 444 -16.35 2.20 14.89
N GLY A 445 -16.20 1.78 16.15
CA GLY A 445 -14.90 1.39 16.69
C GLY A 445 -14.81 1.43 18.21
N ARG A 446 -13.60 1.67 18.76
CA ARG A 446 -13.39 1.84 20.20
C ARG A 446 -14.40 2.89 20.69
N PHE A 447 -15.23 2.58 21.70
CA PHE A 447 -16.33 3.40 22.24
C PHE A 447 -17.67 3.44 21.47
N ALA A 448 -17.74 2.92 20.25
CA ALA A 448 -18.96 2.87 19.44
C ALA A 448 -19.06 1.57 18.64
N THR A 449 -18.49 0.47 19.15
CA THR A 449 -18.62 -0.86 18.55
C THR A 449 -20.10 -1.17 18.53
N TYR A 450 -20.70 -1.05 17.34
CA TYR A 450 -22.07 -1.40 17.01
C TYR A 450 -23.19 -0.74 17.87
N ASP A 451 -24.05 0.10 17.27
CA ASP A 451 -25.32 0.71 17.75
C ASP A 451 -25.59 0.96 19.28
N GLY A 452 -24.61 0.92 20.18
CA GLY A 452 -24.80 0.82 21.63
C GLY A 452 -23.71 1.47 22.47
N GLY A 453 -22.80 2.23 21.86
CA GLY A 453 -21.66 2.84 22.54
C GLY A 453 -21.96 4.12 23.35
N LEU A 454 -20.91 4.90 23.64
CA LEU A 454 -21.00 6.14 24.43
C LEU A 454 -21.97 7.19 23.83
N ARG A 455 -22.23 7.13 22.51
CA ARG A 455 -23.19 8.00 21.82
C ARG A 455 -24.62 7.88 22.34
N ASN A 456 -24.99 6.72 22.91
CA ASN A 456 -26.31 6.48 23.48
C ASN A 456 -26.41 6.86 24.96
N ALA A 457 -25.32 7.28 25.60
CA ALA A 457 -25.32 7.72 26.99
C ALA A 457 -25.09 9.23 27.14
N LEU A 458 -24.07 9.76 26.44
CA LEU A 458 -23.60 11.14 26.62
C LEU A 458 -24.67 12.22 26.41
N PRO A 459 -25.54 12.14 25.37
CA PRO A 459 -26.57 13.16 25.13
C PRO A 459 -27.60 13.30 26.25
N PHE A 460 -27.80 12.25 27.06
CA PHE A 460 -28.82 12.21 28.11
C PHE A 460 -28.32 12.69 29.48
N LEU A 461 -27.02 12.98 29.62
CA LEU A 461 -26.43 13.39 30.89
C LEU A 461 -26.50 14.92 31.09
N SER A 462 -27.72 15.42 31.35
CA SER A 462 -28.00 16.83 31.68
C SER A 462 -27.76 17.16 33.16
N ALA A 463 -27.81 18.44 33.54
CA ALA A 463 -27.47 18.90 34.91
C ALA A 463 -28.31 18.24 36.01
N ASP A 464 -29.54 17.87 35.69
CA ASP A 464 -30.54 17.23 36.55
C ASP A 464 -30.50 15.68 36.51
N VAL A 465 -29.67 15.10 35.63
CA VAL A 465 -29.43 13.65 35.53
C VAL A 465 -28.10 13.30 36.20
N ARG A 466 -28.16 12.36 37.15
CA ARG A 466 -27.00 11.84 37.92
C ARG A 466 -26.41 10.59 37.27
N HIS A 467 -27.27 9.72 36.74
CA HIS A 467 -26.90 8.43 36.17
C HIS A 467 -27.64 8.24 34.84
N VAL A 468 -26.92 7.78 33.82
CA VAL A 468 -27.54 7.27 32.59
C VAL A 468 -27.23 5.77 32.53
N VAL A 469 -28.25 4.93 32.56
CA VAL A 469 -28.14 3.47 32.42
C VAL A 469 -28.45 3.14 30.96
N VAL A 470 -27.57 2.42 30.28
CA VAL A 470 -27.80 1.95 28.91
C VAL A 470 -28.02 0.45 28.96
N GLU A 471 -29.16 0.01 28.43
CA GLU A 471 -29.57 -1.37 28.23
C GLU A 471 -29.30 -1.76 26.77
N THR A 472 -28.41 -2.74 26.57
CA THR A 472 -27.87 -3.16 25.27
C THR A 472 -27.31 -4.59 25.34
N ASP A 473 -26.39 -5.00 24.48
CA ASP A 473 -25.75 -6.31 24.50
C ASP A 473 -24.33 -6.28 25.14
N GLU A 474 -23.76 -7.46 25.41
CA GLU A 474 -22.40 -7.60 25.96
C GLU A 474 -21.31 -7.00 25.05
N GLU A 475 -21.47 -7.06 23.73
CA GLU A 475 -20.46 -6.57 22.77
C GLU A 475 -20.36 -5.04 22.80
N ALA A 476 -21.48 -4.33 22.90
CA ALA A 476 -21.55 -2.89 23.06
C ALA A 476 -20.97 -2.44 24.42
N VAL A 477 -21.28 -3.18 25.50
CA VAL A 477 -20.68 -2.93 26.83
C VAL A 477 -19.16 -3.09 26.77
N ASP A 478 -18.66 -4.17 26.16
CA ASP A 478 -17.23 -4.43 25.99
C ASP A 478 -16.54 -3.42 25.08
N GLY A 479 -17.23 -2.92 24.05
CA GLY A 479 -16.73 -1.83 23.21
C GLY A 479 -16.48 -0.52 23.96
N VAL A 480 -17.28 -0.25 25.00
CA VAL A 480 -17.14 0.95 25.85
C VAL A 480 -16.09 0.75 26.95
N LEU A 481 -16.16 -0.37 27.66
CA LEU A 481 -15.33 -0.63 28.85
C LEU A 481 -13.96 -1.24 28.52
N GLY A 482 -13.88 -2.04 27.46
CA GLY A 482 -12.81 -3.01 27.19
C GLY A 482 -13.11 -4.38 27.81
N TYR A 483 -12.78 -5.46 27.08
CA TYR A 483 -13.15 -6.86 27.41
C TYR A 483 -12.83 -7.31 28.85
N ASP A 484 -11.73 -6.82 29.44
CA ASP A 484 -11.30 -7.24 30.79
C ASP A 484 -11.52 -6.16 31.87
N SER A 485 -12.37 -5.16 31.60
CA SER A 485 -12.59 -4.05 32.52
C SER A 485 -14.04 -3.90 32.97
N ASN A 486 -14.23 -3.67 34.28
CA ASN A 486 -15.54 -3.39 34.87
C ASN A 486 -15.85 -1.89 34.94
N SER A 487 -14.87 -1.03 34.68
CA SER A 487 -15.07 0.42 34.72
C SER A 487 -14.05 1.18 33.90
N ARG A 488 -14.44 2.34 33.38
CA ARG A 488 -13.56 3.22 32.61
C ARG A 488 -13.83 4.67 32.94
N ARG A 489 -12.77 5.47 33.05
CA ARG A 489 -12.87 6.92 33.25
C ARG A 489 -12.31 7.65 32.05
N PHE A 490 -13.02 8.66 31.57
CA PHE A 490 -12.58 9.50 30.46
C PHE A 490 -13.08 10.93 30.62
N ARG A 491 -12.44 11.85 29.91
CA ARG A 491 -12.83 13.26 29.81
C ARG A 491 -13.39 13.53 28.42
N PHE A 492 -14.58 14.10 28.37
CA PHE A 492 -15.24 14.51 27.14
C PHE A 492 -15.71 15.97 27.28
N ARG A 493 -15.30 16.83 26.34
CA ARG A 493 -15.60 18.29 26.36
C ARG A 493 -15.32 18.96 27.71
N GLY A 494 -14.20 18.58 28.34
CA GLY A 494 -13.74 19.14 29.62
C GLY A 494 -14.35 18.51 30.88
N GLN A 495 -15.41 17.72 30.78
CA GLN A 495 -16.03 17.02 31.92
C GLN A 495 -15.48 15.59 32.04
N ALA A 496 -15.11 15.17 33.26
CA ALA A 496 -14.76 13.79 33.54
C ALA A 496 -16.00 12.93 33.80
N TYR A 497 -15.98 11.71 33.29
CA TYR A 497 -17.03 10.71 33.41
C TYR A 497 -16.46 9.38 33.85
N GLN A 498 -17.29 8.56 34.47
CA GLN A 498 -17.03 7.15 34.75
C GLN A 498 -18.15 6.31 34.16
N VAL A 499 -17.77 5.29 33.39
CA VAL A 499 -18.66 4.20 32.99
C VAL A 499 -18.32 2.98 33.83
N SER A 500 -19.35 2.25 34.26
CA SER A 500 -19.21 0.97 34.96
C SER A 500 -20.18 -0.06 34.37
N ARG A 501 -19.74 -1.31 34.31
CA ARG A 501 -20.61 -2.45 33.95
C ARG A 501 -21.75 -2.52 34.96
N GLY A 502 -22.99 -2.62 34.49
CA GLY A 502 -24.15 -2.79 35.34
C GLY A 502 -24.29 -4.26 35.76
N GLN A 503 -25.03 -4.50 36.85
CA GLN A 503 -25.38 -5.86 37.24
C GLN A 503 -26.54 -6.32 36.37
N THR A 504 -26.35 -7.42 35.64
CA THR A 504 -27.45 -8.12 34.97
C THR A 504 -28.45 -8.57 36.03
N SER A 505 -29.70 -8.15 35.88
CA SER A 505 -30.79 -8.65 36.72
C SER A 505 -31.26 -9.95 36.09
N ASP A 506 -30.90 -11.09 36.69
CA ASP A 506 -31.41 -12.43 36.34
C ASP A 506 -32.94 -12.55 36.52
#